data_AF-A0A7E5W076-F1
#
_entry.id   AF-A0A7E5W076-F1
#
_cell.length_a   1.000
_cell.length_b   1.000
_cell.length_c   1.000
_cell.angle_alpha   90.00
_cell.angle_beta   90.00
_cell.angle_gamma   90.00
#
_symmetry.space_group_name_H-M   'P 1'
#
loop_
_entity.id
_entity.type
_entity.pdbx_description
1 polymer ?
#
loop_
_entity_poly.entity_id
_entity_poly.type
_entity_poly.pdbx_seq_one_letter_code
_entity_poly.pdbx_strand_id
1 'polypeptide(L)'
;MSILYIQQLLGFLLLVSLFHMIKTDRKTVSEKSENLSRQDKVMFREIADGAVKKTNIIGDGMDCYSCFTNTTLRSDDNCYDGVSMPHKQCADAEHCFTELHPLFIKRGCILPGRLNRTFICKCPLCNDKPAFDTSHYEYKKVSDWEYDNARLQLPIVGMDLMCKVCETKGTNPTSDKNCRYGKNADYMVCGRNQLCYTNIDDETDFVSRGCIDKPLYNSIYYFCNSSACNDDKFINPKQKLRFRTEQILLKEEPIGERKYKFKPPRFRNKTKRKSSPSSQLSFFMIILSMCLIFAKNIMFQV
;
A
#
# COMPACT_ATOMS: atom_id res chain seq x y z
N MET A 1 43.36 -22.69 41.80
CA MET A 1 43.37 -22.68 40.32
C MET A 1 41.93 -22.74 39.86
N SER A 2 41.49 -21.65 39.26
CA SER A 2 40.30 -20.94 39.74
C SER A 2 39.13 -21.04 38.76
N ILE A 3 37.90 -21.13 39.27
CA ILE A 3 36.63 -21.13 38.51
C ILE A 3 36.54 -19.97 37.49
N LEU A 4 37.22 -18.85 37.77
CA LEU A 4 37.41 -17.73 36.85
C LEU A 4 38.07 -18.12 35.51
N TYR A 5 39.01 -19.06 35.52
CA TYR A 5 39.74 -19.49 34.32
C TYR A 5 38.86 -20.36 33.41
N ILE A 6 37.97 -21.15 34.00
CA ILE A 6 36.99 -21.98 33.28
C ILE A 6 35.91 -21.09 32.63
N GLN A 7 35.44 -20.06 33.33
CA GLN A 7 34.49 -19.09 32.75
C GLN A 7 35.09 -18.27 31.61
N GLN A 8 36.37 -17.87 31.71
CA GLN A 8 37.07 -17.19 30.62
C GLN A 8 37.27 -18.11 29.40
N LEU A 9 37.59 -19.39 29.60
CA LEU A 9 37.72 -20.36 28.51
C LEU A 9 36.39 -20.61 27.78
N LEU A 10 35.29 -20.74 28.53
CA LEU A 10 33.94 -20.93 27.97
C LEU A 10 33.47 -19.70 27.16
N GLY A 11 33.76 -18.48 27.66
CA GLY A 11 33.49 -17.25 26.92
C GLY A 11 34.27 -17.16 25.62
N PHE A 12 35.54 -17.58 25.64
CA PHE A 12 36.39 -17.58 24.44
C PHE A 12 35.93 -18.62 23.41
N LEU A 13 35.52 -19.81 23.85
CA LEU A 13 34.99 -20.86 22.97
C LEU A 13 33.67 -20.46 22.31
N LEU A 14 32.79 -19.75 23.02
CA LEU A 14 31.55 -19.23 22.44
C LEU A 14 31.80 -18.14 21.40
N LEU A 15 32.77 -17.23 21.65
CA LEU A 15 33.16 -16.21 20.68
C LEU A 15 33.80 -16.82 19.43
N VAL A 16 34.66 -17.82 19.58
CA VAL A 16 35.26 -18.53 18.44
C VAL A 16 34.19 -19.24 17.61
N SER A 17 33.19 -19.85 18.26
CA SER A 17 32.07 -20.53 17.59
C SER A 17 31.18 -19.54 16.83
N LEU A 18 30.90 -18.37 17.42
CA LEU A 18 30.12 -17.30 16.79
C LEU A 18 30.87 -16.70 15.57
N PHE A 19 32.19 -16.51 15.69
CA PHE A 19 33.03 -16.08 14.58
C PHE A 19 33.10 -17.12 13.45
N HIS A 20 33.12 -18.42 13.80
CA HIS A 20 33.10 -19.48 12.80
C HIS A 20 31.78 -19.53 12.03
N MET A 21 30.64 -19.35 12.72
CA MET A 21 29.32 -19.25 12.09
C MET A 21 29.20 -18.04 11.16
N ILE A 22 29.61 -16.85 11.61
CA ILE A 22 29.54 -15.63 10.78
C ILE A 22 30.45 -15.75 9.54
N LYS A 23 31.60 -16.42 9.66
CA LYS A 23 32.53 -16.66 8.55
C LYS A 23 31.99 -17.71 7.57
N THR A 24 31.26 -18.72 8.02
CA THR A 24 30.63 -19.71 7.13
C THR A 24 29.42 -19.13 6.40
N ASP A 25 28.63 -18.25 7.04
CA ASP A 25 27.53 -17.53 6.37
C ASP A 25 28.04 -16.58 5.28
N ARG A 26 29.12 -15.82 5.54
CA ARG A 26 29.71 -14.95 4.50
C ARG A 26 30.29 -15.73 3.32
N LYS A 27 30.86 -16.92 3.56
CA LYS A 27 31.45 -17.74 2.49
C LYS A 27 30.38 -18.38 1.60
N THR A 28 29.29 -18.86 2.20
CA THR A 28 28.15 -19.45 1.47
C THR A 28 27.35 -18.41 0.68
N VAL A 29 27.23 -17.18 1.17
CA VAL A 29 26.61 -16.07 0.41
C VAL A 29 27.49 -15.61 -0.76
N SER A 30 28.81 -15.60 -0.60
CA SER A 30 29.76 -15.25 -1.68
C SER A 30 29.77 -16.30 -2.80
N GLU A 31 29.88 -17.59 -2.46
CA GLU A 31 29.89 -18.70 -3.44
C GLU A 31 28.55 -18.83 -4.21
N LYS A 32 27.43 -18.48 -3.57
CA LYS A 32 26.11 -18.43 -4.23
C LYS A 32 25.98 -17.26 -5.21
N SER A 33 26.64 -16.13 -4.95
CA SER A 33 26.65 -14.96 -5.85
C SER A 33 27.55 -15.15 -7.08
N GLU A 34 28.69 -15.83 -6.93
CA GLU A 34 29.60 -16.12 -8.05
C GLU A 34 29.04 -17.20 -8.98
N ASN A 35 28.38 -18.23 -8.43
CA ASN A 35 27.79 -19.30 -9.24
C ASN A 35 26.57 -18.83 -10.06
N LEU A 36 25.76 -17.89 -9.53
CA LEU A 36 24.65 -17.28 -10.27
C LEU A 36 25.18 -16.42 -11.45
N SER A 37 26.26 -15.64 -11.22
CA SER A 37 26.90 -14.87 -12.29
C SER A 37 27.56 -15.74 -13.37
N ARG A 38 27.96 -16.98 -13.05
CA ARG A 38 28.62 -17.89 -14.00
C ARG A 38 27.61 -18.66 -14.85
N GLN A 39 26.43 -18.99 -14.31
CA GLN A 39 25.34 -19.61 -15.06
C GLN A 39 24.73 -18.64 -16.09
N ASP A 40 24.59 -17.35 -15.74
CA ASP A 40 24.10 -16.34 -16.67
C ASP A 40 25.06 -16.14 -17.86
N LYS A 41 26.38 -16.19 -17.64
CA LYS A 41 27.37 -16.01 -18.72
C LYS A 41 27.47 -17.18 -19.70
N VAL A 42 27.01 -18.39 -19.33
CA VAL A 42 26.99 -19.55 -20.23
C VAL A 42 25.69 -19.57 -21.07
N MET A 43 24.57 -19.08 -20.52
CA MET A 43 23.32 -18.97 -21.27
C MET A 43 23.36 -17.88 -22.35
N PHE A 44 24.14 -16.81 -22.16
CA PHE A 44 24.24 -15.69 -23.11
C PHE A 44 25.22 -15.89 -24.29
N ARG A 45 25.91 -17.05 -24.38
CA ARG A 45 26.90 -17.29 -25.46
C ARG A 45 26.48 -18.27 -26.55
N GLU A 46 25.32 -18.91 -26.46
CA GLU A 46 24.80 -19.83 -27.50
C GLU A 46 23.79 -19.19 -28.47
N ILE A 47 23.44 -17.90 -28.31
CA ILE A 47 22.47 -17.21 -29.20
C ILE A 47 23.18 -16.37 -30.28
N ALA A 48 24.51 -16.25 -30.27
CA ALA A 48 25.22 -15.28 -31.11
C ALA A 48 25.75 -15.81 -32.47
N ASP A 49 25.69 -17.10 -32.79
CA ASP A 49 26.19 -17.63 -34.06
C ASP A 49 25.19 -18.60 -34.71
N GLY A 50 24.31 -18.06 -35.55
CA GLY A 50 23.30 -18.85 -36.27
C GLY A 50 22.51 -18.01 -37.26
N ALA A 51 23.18 -17.60 -38.34
CA ALA A 51 22.61 -16.81 -39.43
C ALA A 51 21.36 -17.44 -40.07
N VAL A 52 20.35 -16.59 -40.24
CA VAL A 52 19.41 -16.53 -41.38
C VAL A 52 18.71 -17.84 -41.75
N LYS A 53 17.55 -18.07 -41.11
CA LYS A 53 16.38 -18.61 -41.80
C LYS A 53 15.17 -17.79 -41.41
N LYS A 54 14.62 -17.06 -42.38
CA LYS A 54 13.39 -16.27 -42.26
C LYS A 54 12.21 -17.24 -42.15
N THR A 55 12.00 -17.81 -40.96
CA THR A 55 10.72 -18.41 -40.59
C THR A 55 9.88 -17.31 -39.97
N ASN A 56 8.72 -17.03 -40.57
CA ASN A 56 7.64 -16.28 -39.93
C ASN A 56 7.21 -17.03 -38.67
N ILE A 57 7.93 -16.85 -37.57
CA ILE A 57 7.36 -17.02 -36.24
C ILE A 57 6.77 -15.65 -35.96
N ILE A 58 5.49 -15.49 -36.31
CA ILE A 58 4.66 -14.46 -35.70
C ILE A 58 4.76 -14.79 -34.21
N GLY A 59 5.57 -14.04 -33.47
CA GLY A 59 5.50 -14.06 -32.02
C GLY A 59 4.04 -13.77 -31.69
N ASP A 60 3.38 -14.72 -31.04
CA ASP A 60 1.96 -14.69 -30.72
C ASP A 60 1.77 -13.65 -29.60
N GLY A 61 2.01 -12.38 -29.94
CA GLY A 61 1.89 -11.26 -29.03
C GLY A 61 0.43 -11.13 -28.64
N MET A 62 0.17 -11.14 -27.33
CA MET A 62 -1.17 -11.02 -26.78
C MET A 62 -1.85 -9.76 -27.30
N ASP A 63 -3.06 -9.91 -27.80
CA ASP A 63 -3.84 -8.80 -28.35
C ASP A 63 -4.93 -8.40 -27.37
N CYS A 64 -4.96 -7.13 -26.98
CA CYS A 64 -5.88 -6.60 -25.98
C CYS A 64 -6.78 -5.53 -26.56
N TYR A 65 -7.97 -5.37 -25.97
CA TYR A 65 -8.79 -4.21 -26.28
C TYR A 65 -8.10 -2.93 -25.81
N SER A 66 -8.13 -1.90 -26.64
CA SER A 66 -7.52 -0.61 -26.33
C SER A 66 -8.47 0.54 -26.59
N CYS A 67 -8.73 1.36 -25.57
CA CYS A 67 -9.54 2.55 -25.69
C CYS A 67 -9.31 3.48 -24.51
N PHE A 68 -9.65 4.75 -24.69
CA PHE A 68 -9.74 5.73 -23.63
C PHE A 68 -10.97 6.57 -23.86
N THR A 69 -11.83 6.69 -22.85
CA THR A 69 -12.91 7.66 -22.88
C THR A 69 -13.07 8.33 -21.53
N ASN A 70 -13.35 9.62 -21.58
CA ASN A 70 -13.76 10.44 -20.45
C ASN A 70 -15.08 11.16 -20.73
N THR A 71 -15.83 10.81 -21.77
CA THR A 71 -17.07 11.52 -22.15
C THR A 71 -18.32 10.73 -21.74
N THR A 72 -19.50 11.31 -22.00
CA THR A 72 -20.80 10.66 -21.82
C THR A 72 -21.49 10.38 -23.14
N LEU A 73 -20.76 10.41 -24.26
CA LEU A 73 -21.31 10.18 -25.59
C LEU A 73 -21.60 8.69 -25.79
N ARG A 74 -22.65 8.36 -26.55
CA ARG A 74 -23.04 6.98 -26.85
C ARG A 74 -21.99 6.23 -27.68
N SER A 75 -21.15 6.95 -28.42
CA SER A 75 -19.97 6.41 -29.12
C SER A 75 -18.92 5.83 -28.18
N ASP A 76 -18.93 6.28 -26.93
CA ASP A 76 -17.92 5.96 -25.92
C ASP A 76 -18.38 4.82 -25.01
N ASP A 77 -19.67 4.45 -25.09
CA ASP A 77 -20.23 3.31 -24.39
C ASP A 77 -19.52 2.02 -24.81
N ASN A 78 -19.01 1.91 -26.05
CA ASN A 78 -18.23 0.75 -26.50
C ASN A 78 -17.04 0.44 -25.58
N CYS A 79 -16.34 1.47 -25.10
CA CYS A 79 -15.19 1.31 -24.21
C CYS A 79 -15.62 0.84 -22.81
N TYR A 80 -16.77 1.29 -22.34
CA TYR A 80 -17.38 0.83 -21.08
C TYR A 80 -17.97 -0.58 -21.20
N ASP A 81 -18.63 -0.87 -22.31
CA ASP A 81 -19.37 -2.09 -22.57
C ASP A 81 -18.48 -3.29 -22.92
N GLY A 82 -17.25 -3.05 -23.37
CA GLY A 82 -16.38 -4.13 -23.78
C GLY A 82 -16.67 -4.65 -25.19
N VAL A 83 -17.31 -3.85 -26.05
CA VAL A 83 -17.82 -4.32 -27.35
C VAL A 83 -17.33 -3.43 -28.49
N SER A 84 -16.93 -4.04 -29.61
CA SER A 84 -16.53 -3.34 -30.85
C SER A 84 -15.44 -2.28 -30.64
N MET A 85 -14.41 -2.63 -29.86
CA MET A 85 -13.27 -1.78 -29.56
C MET A 85 -12.08 -2.11 -30.48
N PRO A 86 -11.18 -1.15 -30.73
CA PRO A 86 -9.95 -1.46 -31.43
C PRO A 86 -9.04 -2.34 -30.56
N HIS A 87 -8.23 -3.11 -31.25
CA HIS A 87 -7.28 -4.06 -30.70
C HIS A 87 -5.87 -3.49 -30.73
N LYS A 88 -5.04 -3.87 -29.76
CA LYS A 88 -3.63 -3.50 -29.68
C LYS A 88 -2.82 -4.73 -29.29
N GLN A 89 -1.86 -5.08 -30.14
CA GLN A 89 -0.85 -6.08 -29.82
C GLN A 89 0.09 -5.56 -28.73
N CYS A 90 0.20 -6.32 -27.65
CA CYS A 90 1.05 -6.03 -26.52
C CYS A 90 2.47 -6.56 -26.73
N ALA A 91 3.44 -5.93 -26.07
CA ALA A 91 4.79 -6.48 -25.97
C ALA A 91 4.81 -7.73 -25.07
N ASP A 92 5.84 -8.57 -25.23
CA ASP A 92 5.93 -9.90 -24.59
C ASP A 92 5.73 -9.92 -23.06
N ALA A 93 6.07 -8.84 -22.37
CA ALA A 93 5.96 -8.73 -20.91
C ALA A 93 4.74 -7.91 -20.44
N GLU A 94 3.97 -7.32 -21.35
CA GLU A 94 2.80 -6.52 -21.03
C GLU A 94 1.57 -7.39 -20.77
N HIS A 95 0.67 -6.92 -19.92
CA HIS A 95 -0.63 -7.52 -19.65
C HIS A 95 -1.75 -6.67 -20.25
N CYS A 96 -2.87 -7.29 -20.59
CA CYS A 96 -4.11 -6.54 -20.79
C CYS A 96 -4.50 -5.88 -19.48
N PHE A 97 -4.95 -4.63 -19.53
CA PHE A 97 -5.51 -3.97 -18.35
C PHE A 97 -6.79 -3.19 -18.66
N THR A 98 -7.56 -2.96 -17.59
CA THR A 98 -8.60 -1.94 -17.52
C THR A 98 -8.36 -1.08 -16.29
N GLU A 99 -8.25 0.23 -16.49
CA GLU A 99 -8.32 1.23 -15.42
C GLU A 99 -9.71 1.85 -15.42
N LEU A 100 -10.42 1.70 -14.31
CA LEU A 100 -11.72 2.32 -14.08
C LEU A 100 -11.57 3.47 -13.08
N HIS A 101 -11.97 4.65 -13.52
CA HIS A 101 -11.96 5.88 -12.74
C HIS A 101 -13.36 6.53 -12.79
N PRO A 102 -13.81 7.28 -11.76
CA PRO A 102 -15.14 7.90 -11.80
C PRO A 102 -15.32 8.89 -12.96
N LEU A 103 -14.20 9.39 -13.51
CA LEU A 103 -14.20 10.33 -14.63
C LEU A 103 -13.86 9.73 -16.00
N PHE A 104 -13.34 8.50 -16.08
CA PHE A 104 -12.89 7.90 -17.32
C PHE A 104 -12.74 6.37 -17.20
N ILE A 105 -12.63 5.70 -18.35
CA ILE A 105 -12.15 4.31 -18.43
C ILE A 105 -11.03 4.25 -19.46
N LYS A 106 -10.03 3.40 -19.19
CA LYS A 106 -8.90 3.16 -20.07
C LYS A 106 -8.66 1.66 -20.18
N ARG A 107 -8.46 1.16 -21.39
CA ARG A 107 -8.07 -0.23 -21.69
C ARG A 107 -6.84 -0.26 -22.58
N GLY A 108 -6.02 -1.29 -22.43
CA GLY A 108 -4.89 -1.52 -23.33
C GLY A 108 -3.87 -2.50 -22.77
N CYS A 109 -2.62 -2.31 -23.17
CA CYS A 109 -1.47 -3.06 -22.70
C CYS A 109 -0.67 -2.24 -21.69
N ILE A 110 -0.21 -2.87 -20.61
CA ILE A 110 0.69 -2.23 -19.66
C ILE A 110 1.62 -3.25 -19.00
N LEU A 111 2.83 -2.83 -18.69
CA LEU A 111 3.69 -3.55 -17.76
C LEU A 111 3.17 -3.30 -16.34
N PRO A 112 2.73 -4.32 -15.57
CA PRO A 112 2.21 -4.10 -14.21
C PRO A 112 3.17 -3.35 -13.29
N GLY A 113 4.48 -3.45 -13.52
CA GLY A 113 5.52 -2.72 -12.79
C GLY A 113 5.79 -1.28 -13.28
N ARG A 114 4.98 -0.72 -14.18
CA ARG A 114 5.06 0.67 -14.66
C ARG A 114 3.77 1.43 -14.43
N LEU A 115 3.07 1.12 -13.34
CA LEU A 115 1.83 1.80 -12.99
C LEU A 115 2.14 3.13 -12.30
N ASN A 116 1.50 4.19 -12.77
CA ASN A 116 1.38 5.41 -11.98
C ASN A 116 0.06 5.35 -11.21
N ARG A 117 0.15 5.25 -9.89
CA ARG A 117 -1.00 5.03 -9.00
C ARG A 117 -1.06 6.09 -7.92
N THR A 118 -2.24 6.68 -7.80
CA THR A 118 -2.57 7.65 -6.76
C THR A 118 -3.59 7.05 -5.82
N PHE A 119 -3.29 7.14 -4.54
CA PHE A 119 -4.16 6.72 -3.44
C PHE A 119 -4.57 7.94 -2.63
N ILE A 120 -5.88 8.12 -2.44
CA ILE A 120 -6.51 9.15 -1.60
C ILE A 120 -7.24 8.51 -0.41
N CYS A 121 -7.09 9.09 0.78
CA CYS A 121 -7.77 8.62 1.99
C CYS A 121 -8.13 9.72 3.00
N LYS A 122 -8.96 9.35 3.99
CA LYS A 122 -9.66 10.27 4.92
C LYS A 122 -9.46 10.00 6.41
N CYS A 123 -8.34 9.40 6.77
CA CYS A 123 -7.98 9.16 8.15
C CYS A 123 -6.61 9.76 8.44
N PRO A 124 -6.32 10.21 9.68
CA PRO A 124 -4.99 10.68 10.01
C PRO A 124 -3.93 9.63 9.67
N LEU A 125 -2.91 10.05 8.93
CA LEU A 125 -1.74 9.27 8.52
C LEU A 125 -2.05 8.01 7.68
N CYS A 126 -3.23 7.93 7.06
CA CYS A 126 -3.61 6.79 6.22
C CYS A 126 -2.80 6.65 4.93
N ASN A 127 -2.06 7.68 4.55
CA ASN A 127 -1.16 7.67 3.39
C ASN A 127 0.23 7.14 3.76
N ASP A 128 0.30 6.09 4.58
CA ASP A 128 1.53 5.40 5.01
C ASP A 128 1.84 4.15 4.18
N LYS A 129 0.99 3.83 3.18
CA LYS A 129 1.16 2.67 2.29
C LYS A 129 2.54 2.67 1.62
N PRO A 130 3.33 1.58 1.72
CA PRO A 130 4.64 1.50 1.11
C PRO A 130 4.58 1.43 -0.43
N ALA A 131 5.60 1.97 -1.09
CA ALA A 131 5.65 2.07 -2.56
C ALA A 131 5.84 0.73 -3.27
N PHE A 132 6.51 -0.24 -2.64
CA PHE A 132 6.69 -1.59 -3.18
C PHE A 132 5.47 -2.51 -2.96
N ASP A 133 4.44 -2.03 -2.27
CA ASP A 133 3.21 -2.80 -2.11
C ASP A 133 2.53 -2.89 -3.48
N THR A 134 2.68 -4.01 -4.18
CA THR A 134 2.13 -4.20 -5.52
C THR A 134 0.61 -4.29 -5.55
N SER A 135 -0.05 -4.30 -4.39
CA SER A 135 -1.50 -4.16 -4.34
C SER A 135 -1.89 -2.78 -4.88
N HIS A 136 -2.50 -2.77 -6.06
CA HIS A 136 -3.37 -1.69 -6.49
C HIS A 136 -4.56 -1.60 -5.53
N TYR A 137 -5.43 -0.62 -5.70
CA TYR A 137 -6.64 -0.55 -4.89
C TYR A 137 -7.55 -1.75 -5.17
N GLU A 138 -7.40 -2.80 -4.37
CA GLU A 138 -8.12 -4.06 -4.57
C GLU A 138 -9.48 -3.95 -3.88
N TYR A 139 -10.43 -3.35 -4.58
CA TYR A 139 -11.83 -3.43 -4.17
C TYR A 139 -12.37 -4.78 -4.59
N LYS A 140 -12.93 -5.54 -3.63
CA LYS A 140 -13.57 -6.84 -3.91
C LYS A 140 -14.77 -6.71 -4.83
N LYS A 141 -15.43 -5.54 -4.81
CA LYS A 141 -16.62 -5.23 -5.62
C LYS A 141 -16.53 -3.79 -6.12
N VAL A 142 -17.02 -3.57 -7.35
CA VAL A 142 -17.19 -2.21 -7.91
C VAL A 142 -18.06 -1.33 -7.00
N SER A 143 -19.03 -1.90 -6.29
CA SER A 143 -19.87 -1.17 -5.33
C SER A 143 -19.07 -0.55 -4.18
N ASP A 144 -18.01 -1.22 -3.73
CA ASP A 144 -17.19 -0.77 -2.61
C ASP A 144 -16.32 0.42 -3.05
N TRP A 145 -15.81 0.36 -4.28
CA TRP A 145 -15.12 1.46 -4.95
C TRP A 145 -16.05 2.67 -5.16
N GLU A 146 -17.29 2.45 -5.61
CA GLU A 146 -18.29 3.52 -5.76
C GLU A 146 -18.63 4.18 -4.42
N TYR A 147 -18.70 3.40 -3.35
CA TYR A 147 -18.99 3.89 -2.00
C TYR A 147 -17.82 4.72 -1.45
N ASP A 148 -16.59 4.23 -1.61
CA ASP A 148 -15.39 4.93 -1.15
C ASP A 148 -15.21 6.27 -1.88
N ASN A 149 -15.34 6.29 -3.21
CA ASN A 149 -15.28 7.53 -4.00
C ASN A 149 -16.39 8.54 -3.65
N ALA A 150 -17.60 8.06 -3.34
CA ALA A 150 -18.67 8.94 -2.85
C ALA A 150 -18.30 9.53 -1.48
N ARG A 151 -17.75 8.72 -0.57
CA ARG A 151 -17.24 9.20 0.72
C ARG A 151 -16.13 10.20 0.52
N LEU A 152 -15.23 10.03 -0.46
CA LEU A 152 -14.13 10.97 -0.75
C LEU A 152 -14.63 12.40 -1.06
N GLN A 153 -15.85 12.56 -1.56
CA GLN A 153 -16.39 13.90 -1.84
C GLN A 153 -16.85 14.64 -0.58
N LEU A 154 -17.31 13.93 0.46
CA LEU A 154 -17.88 14.54 1.66
C LEU A 154 -16.84 15.29 2.52
N PRO A 155 -17.09 16.51 3.01
CA PRO A 155 -16.14 17.22 3.88
C PRO A 155 -15.89 16.45 5.19
N ILE A 156 -14.67 16.57 5.72
CA ILE A 156 -14.36 16.07 7.07
C ILE A 156 -14.76 17.18 8.04
N VAL A 157 -15.65 16.89 8.98
CA VAL A 157 -16.15 17.86 9.97
C VAL A 157 -15.61 17.49 11.35
N GLY A 158 -15.02 18.45 12.04
CA GLY A 158 -14.61 18.28 13.44
C GLY A 158 -13.33 17.47 13.66
N MET A 159 -12.49 17.31 12.63
CA MET A 159 -11.19 16.65 12.75
C MET A 159 -10.17 17.34 11.85
N ASP A 160 -9.00 17.66 12.41
CA ASP A 160 -7.83 18.07 11.65
C ASP A 160 -7.21 16.81 11.03
N LEU A 161 -7.13 16.80 9.70
CA LEU A 161 -6.50 15.69 9.00
C LEU A 161 -4.99 15.89 9.06
N MET A 162 -4.26 14.83 9.43
CA MET A 162 -2.79 14.83 9.39
C MET A 162 -2.33 13.89 8.28
N CYS A 163 -1.50 14.39 7.37
CA CYS A 163 -1.03 13.67 6.19
C CYS A 163 0.49 13.46 6.33
N LYS A 164 1.03 12.29 5.93
CA LYS A 164 2.48 12.15 5.66
C LYS A 164 2.86 13.05 4.48
N VAL A 165 4.03 13.69 4.54
CA VAL A 165 4.53 14.60 3.51
C VAL A 165 5.97 14.27 3.19
N CYS A 166 6.24 13.98 1.92
CA CYS A 166 7.58 13.74 1.42
C CYS A 166 7.54 13.60 -0.12
N GLU A 167 8.71 13.73 -0.75
CA GLU A 167 8.91 13.33 -2.14
C GLU A 167 10.30 12.70 -2.30
N THR A 168 10.46 11.77 -3.24
CA THR A 168 11.74 11.08 -3.50
C THR A 168 12.63 11.81 -4.50
N LYS A 169 12.60 13.16 -4.51
CA LYS A 169 13.42 13.98 -5.43
C LYS A 169 14.90 14.07 -5.06
N GLY A 170 15.38 13.25 -4.12
CA GLY A 170 16.78 12.84 -4.15
C GLY A 170 17.80 13.85 -3.64
N THR A 171 17.55 14.48 -2.50
CA THR A 171 18.64 15.19 -1.77
C THR A 171 19.18 14.40 -0.57
N ASN A 172 18.40 13.45 -0.03
CA ASN A 172 18.77 12.66 1.14
C ASN A 172 18.26 11.21 1.03
N PRO A 173 19.16 10.22 0.85
CA PRO A 173 18.79 8.81 0.71
C PRO A 173 17.94 8.24 1.85
N THR A 174 18.16 8.73 3.07
CA THR A 174 17.38 8.31 4.25
C THR A 174 15.95 8.84 4.18
N SER A 175 15.78 10.09 3.76
CA SER A 175 14.46 10.71 3.58
C SER A 175 13.69 10.02 2.46
N ASP A 176 14.35 9.78 1.31
CA ASP A 176 13.73 9.07 0.18
C ASP A 176 13.30 7.67 0.59
N LYS A 177 14.15 6.95 1.33
CA LYS A 177 13.82 5.65 1.91
C LYS A 177 12.57 5.76 2.79
N ASN A 178 12.56 6.65 3.77
CA ASN A 178 11.39 6.85 4.64
C ASN A 178 10.13 7.18 3.84
N CYS A 179 10.25 7.99 2.78
CA CYS A 179 9.15 8.32 1.89
C CYS A 179 8.62 7.09 1.14
N ARG A 180 9.51 6.27 0.56
CA ARG A 180 9.12 5.02 -0.12
C ARG A 180 8.41 4.05 0.82
N TYR A 181 8.92 3.87 2.03
CA TYR A 181 8.31 2.96 3.02
C TYR A 181 7.05 3.53 3.67
N GLY A 182 6.82 4.86 3.60
CA GLY A 182 5.77 5.57 4.35
C GLY A 182 6.02 5.64 5.87
N LYS A 183 7.05 4.92 6.35
CA LYS A 183 7.47 4.89 7.75
C LYS A 183 8.41 6.04 8.04
N ASN A 184 8.20 6.72 9.17
CA ASN A 184 9.03 7.83 9.64
C ASN A 184 9.14 9.02 8.69
N ALA A 185 8.27 9.11 7.67
CA ALA A 185 8.11 10.34 6.90
C ALA A 185 7.52 11.44 7.79
N ASP A 186 7.89 12.68 7.52
CA ASP A 186 7.33 13.87 8.14
C ASP A 186 5.83 13.95 7.88
N TYR A 187 5.14 14.78 8.66
CA TYR A 187 3.70 14.97 8.55
C TYR A 187 3.33 16.43 8.70
N MET A 188 2.17 16.79 8.14
CA MET A 188 1.58 18.12 8.31
C MET A 188 0.09 18.00 8.59
N VAL A 189 -0.49 19.07 9.13
CA VAL A 189 -1.94 19.23 9.20
C VAL A 189 -2.44 19.76 7.86
N CYS A 190 -3.41 19.06 7.27
CA CYS A 190 -3.96 19.33 5.95
C CYS A 190 -5.02 20.45 6.07
N GLY A 191 -5.11 21.32 5.06
CA GLY A 191 -6.03 22.44 5.04
C GLY A 191 -7.50 22.03 4.98
N ARG A 192 -8.41 23.02 5.04
CA ARG A 192 -9.85 22.76 4.89
C ARG A 192 -10.12 22.06 3.57
N ASN A 193 -10.92 20.99 3.61
CA ASN A 193 -11.27 20.15 2.46
C ASN A 193 -10.12 19.39 1.79
N GLN A 194 -8.90 19.43 2.33
CA GLN A 194 -7.78 18.62 1.83
C GLN A 194 -7.84 17.20 2.38
N LEU A 195 -7.37 16.25 1.56
CA LEU A 195 -7.25 14.84 1.92
C LEU A 195 -5.80 14.36 1.86
N CYS A 196 -5.50 13.23 2.50
CA CYS A 196 -4.20 12.59 2.39
C CYS A 196 -4.07 11.93 1.01
N TYR A 197 -2.92 12.06 0.37
CA TYR A 197 -2.59 11.25 -0.79
C TYR A 197 -1.20 10.60 -0.72
N THR A 198 -1.07 9.52 -1.48
CA THR A 198 0.21 8.94 -1.90
C THR A 198 0.16 8.75 -3.42
N ASN A 199 1.12 9.30 -4.14
CA ASN A 199 1.35 9.00 -5.54
C ASN A 199 2.64 8.18 -5.66
N ILE A 200 2.57 7.09 -6.42
CA ILE A 200 3.69 6.19 -6.72
C ILE A 200 3.75 6.07 -8.23
N ASP A 201 4.87 6.48 -8.80
CA ASP A 201 5.19 6.34 -10.19
C ASP A 201 6.31 5.30 -10.30
N ASP A 202 5.93 4.06 -10.61
CA ASP A 202 6.86 2.94 -10.68
C ASP A 202 7.83 3.05 -11.87
N GLU A 203 7.48 3.82 -12.91
CA GLU A 203 8.33 4.02 -14.10
C GLU A 203 9.53 4.93 -13.79
N THR A 204 9.30 6.00 -13.03
CA THR A 204 10.33 6.96 -12.64
C THR A 204 10.90 6.70 -11.25
N ASP A 205 10.45 5.62 -10.58
CA ASP A 205 10.74 5.31 -9.18
C ASP A 205 10.47 6.54 -8.27
N PHE A 206 9.38 7.25 -8.52
CA PHE A 206 9.01 8.47 -7.81
C PHE A 206 7.86 8.23 -6.84
N VAL A 207 8.00 8.71 -5.60
CA VAL A 207 6.95 8.68 -4.58
C VAL A 207 6.74 10.08 -4.05
N SER A 208 5.49 10.52 -4.00
CA SER A 208 5.10 11.73 -3.28
C SER A 208 3.93 11.49 -2.35
N ARG A 209 3.94 12.18 -1.21
CA ARG A 209 2.90 12.12 -0.19
C ARG A 209 2.57 13.53 0.25
N GLY A 210 1.30 13.76 0.56
CA GLY A 210 0.91 15.04 1.14
C GLY A 210 -0.58 15.25 1.27
N CYS A 211 -0.94 16.52 1.22
CA CYS A 211 -2.30 17.03 1.24
C CYS A 211 -2.70 17.40 -0.18
N ILE A 212 -3.92 17.07 -0.59
CA ILE A 212 -4.42 17.41 -1.92
C ILE A 212 -5.87 17.91 -1.85
N ASP A 213 -6.20 18.87 -2.71
CA ASP A 213 -7.51 19.51 -2.78
C ASP A 213 -8.54 18.68 -3.55
N LYS A 214 -9.82 18.82 -3.18
CA LYS A 214 -10.96 18.16 -3.83
C LYS A 214 -11.38 18.82 -5.15
N PRO A 215 -12.09 18.09 -6.05
CA PRO A 215 -12.58 16.70 -5.94
C PRO A 215 -11.48 15.65 -6.19
N LEU A 216 -11.60 14.50 -5.51
CA LEU A 216 -10.58 13.45 -5.52
C LEU A 216 -11.19 12.07 -5.66
N TYR A 217 -10.50 11.19 -6.40
CA TYR A 217 -10.99 9.86 -6.69
C TYR A 217 -9.85 8.84 -6.67
N ASN A 218 -10.20 7.59 -6.31
CA ASN A 218 -9.32 6.44 -6.47
C ASN A 218 -9.69 5.69 -7.75
N SER A 219 -8.70 5.24 -8.53
CA SER A 219 -8.88 4.28 -9.63
C SER A 219 -8.87 2.84 -9.10
N ILE A 220 -9.54 1.94 -9.82
CA ILE A 220 -9.33 0.49 -9.70
C ILE A 220 -8.73 -0.04 -10.99
N TYR A 221 -7.88 -1.06 -10.88
CA TYR A 221 -7.20 -1.70 -11.99
C TYR A 221 -7.57 -3.18 -12.06
N TYR A 222 -7.77 -3.68 -13.27
CA TYR A 222 -7.95 -5.10 -13.57
C TYR A 222 -6.88 -5.52 -14.56
N PHE A 223 -6.20 -6.64 -14.30
CA PHE A 223 -5.13 -7.16 -15.14
C PHE A 223 -5.42 -8.61 -15.53
N CYS A 224 -5.08 -8.99 -16.74
CA CYS A 224 -5.20 -10.36 -17.22
C CYS A 224 -4.17 -10.66 -18.33
N ASN A 225 -3.83 -11.93 -18.49
CA ASN A 225 -2.69 -12.40 -19.31
C ASN A 225 -3.14 -13.35 -20.44
N SER A 226 -4.23 -13.01 -21.10
CA SER A 226 -4.75 -13.74 -22.26
C SER A 226 -5.35 -12.76 -23.26
N SER A 227 -5.34 -13.07 -24.55
CA SER A 227 -5.88 -12.14 -25.57
C SER A 227 -7.34 -11.79 -25.31
N ALA A 228 -7.68 -10.51 -25.50
CA ALA A 228 -9.01 -9.93 -25.39
C ALA A 228 -9.71 -10.16 -24.03
N CYS A 229 -8.98 -10.44 -22.95
CA CYS A 229 -9.56 -10.70 -21.63
C CYS A 229 -10.01 -9.47 -20.85
N ASN A 230 -9.66 -8.27 -21.33
CA ASN A 230 -10.06 -7.01 -20.73
C ASN A 230 -11.37 -6.50 -21.37
N ASP A 231 -12.39 -7.35 -21.43
CA ASP A 231 -13.68 -7.09 -22.10
C ASP A 231 -14.85 -6.93 -21.12
N ASP A 232 -14.59 -7.04 -19.82
CA ASP A 232 -15.59 -6.85 -18.78
C ASP A 232 -16.40 -5.56 -18.98
N LYS A 233 -17.72 -5.68 -18.86
CA LYS A 233 -18.64 -4.55 -19.00
C LYS A 233 -18.74 -3.75 -17.70
N PHE A 234 -18.58 -2.44 -17.82
CA PHE A 234 -18.73 -1.48 -16.72
C PHE A 234 -19.84 -0.48 -17.01
N ILE A 235 -20.59 -0.10 -15.98
CA ILE A 235 -21.56 1.00 -16.08
C ILE A 235 -20.78 2.31 -16.09
N ASN A 236 -21.04 3.19 -17.06
CA ASN A 236 -20.42 4.51 -17.09
C ASN A 236 -20.73 5.29 -15.78
N PRO A 237 -19.74 5.55 -14.91
CA PRO A 237 -19.97 6.18 -13.63
C PRO A 237 -20.53 7.60 -13.76
N LYS A 238 -20.25 8.30 -14.87
CA LYS A 238 -20.80 9.65 -15.13
C LYS A 238 -22.30 9.64 -15.39
N GLN A 239 -22.81 8.57 -16.00
CA GLN A 239 -24.26 8.38 -16.15
C GLN A 239 -24.90 8.23 -14.76
N LYS A 240 -24.25 7.51 -13.83
CA LYS A 240 -24.68 7.31 -12.43
C LYS A 240 -24.50 8.56 -11.53
N LEU A 241 -23.43 9.34 -11.73
CA LEU A 241 -23.09 10.51 -10.93
C LEU A 241 -24.11 11.65 -11.09
N ARG A 242 -24.71 11.81 -12.28
CA ARG A 242 -25.86 12.71 -12.47
C ARG A 242 -27.00 12.35 -11.50
N PHE A 243 -27.37 11.07 -11.43
CA PHE A 243 -28.45 10.61 -10.53
C PHE A 243 -28.10 10.71 -9.04
N ARG A 244 -26.85 10.44 -8.63
CA ARG A 244 -26.45 10.56 -7.20
C ARG A 244 -26.35 12.01 -6.73
N THR A 245 -25.84 12.92 -7.56
CA THR A 245 -25.72 14.34 -7.19
C THR A 245 -27.10 14.96 -7.04
N GLU A 246 -28.03 14.65 -7.95
CA GLU A 246 -29.44 15.04 -7.83
C GLU A 246 -30.09 14.46 -6.57
N GLN A 247 -29.89 13.18 -6.25
CA GLN A 247 -30.47 12.57 -5.05
C GLN A 247 -29.89 13.08 -3.73
N ILE A 248 -28.62 13.51 -3.71
CA ILE A 248 -28.00 14.12 -2.53
C ILE A 248 -28.52 15.55 -2.36
N LEU A 249 -28.61 16.33 -3.44
CA LEU A 249 -29.15 17.70 -3.42
C LEU A 249 -30.67 17.74 -3.12
N LEU A 250 -31.44 16.75 -3.59
CA LEU A 250 -32.88 16.63 -3.33
C LEU A 250 -33.21 16.09 -1.94
N LYS A 251 -32.23 15.54 -1.20
CA LYS A 251 -32.38 15.09 0.19
C LYS A 251 -31.98 16.14 1.23
N GLU A 252 -31.39 17.25 0.81
CA GLU A 252 -31.27 18.43 1.67
C GLU A 252 -32.62 19.17 1.67
N GLU A 253 -33.52 18.79 2.58
CA GLU A 253 -34.63 19.68 2.95
C GLU A 253 -34.05 21.06 3.35
N PRO A 254 -34.73 22.17 3.00
CA PRO A 254 -34.25 23.50 3.35
C PRO A 254 -34.06 23.55 4.86
N ILE A 255 -32.92 24.11 5.29
CA ILE A 255 -32.58 24.34 6.69
C ILE A 255 -33.60 25.36 7.26
N GLY A 256 -34.78 24.87 7.60
CA GLY A 256 -35.71 25.56 8.47
C GLY A 256 -35.07 25.60 9.85
N GLU A 257 -34.99 26.79 10.41
CA GLU A 257 -34.41 27.12 11.72
C GLU A 257 -34.76 26.09 12.80
N ARG A 258 -33.93 25.05 12.96
CA ARG A 258 -33.94 24.26 14.19
C ARG A 258 -33.27 25.09 15.25
N LYS A 259 -34.07 25.86 16.00
CA LYS A 259 -33.67 26.41 17.30
C LYS A 259 -33.28 25.25 18.22
N TYR A 260 -32.02 24.85 18.19
CA TYR A 260 -31.46 23.97 19.20
C TYR A 260 -31.44 24.74 20.52
N LYS A 261 -32.43 24.46 21.39
CA LYS A 261 -32.33 24.82 22.81
C LYS A 261 -31.16 24.04 23.40
N PHE A 262 -30.03 24.70 23.55
CA PHE A 262 -28.89 24.20 24.30
C PHE A 262 -29.35 23.97 25.74
N LYS A 263 -29.60 22.72 26.13
CA LYS A 263 -29.65 22.33 27.54
C LYS A 263 -28.22 22.02 27.95
N PRO A 264 -27.58 22.84 28.80
CA PRO A 264 -26.25 22.50 29.29
C PRO A 264 -26.31 21.15 30.03
N PRO A 265 -25.23 20.34 29.97
CA PRO A 265 -25.20 19.06 30.67
C PRO A 265 -25.39 19.29 32.16
N ARG A 266 -26.38 18.61 32.77
CA ARG A 266 -26.43 18.50 34.22
C ARG A 266 -25.22 17.68 34.67
N PHE A 267 -24.23 18.35 35.24
CA PHE A 267 -23.15 17.70 35.96
C PHE A 267 -23.75 16.89 37.11
N ARG A 268 -23.79 15.57 36.93
CA ARG A 268 -24.11 14.63 38.00
C ARG A 268 -22.84 14.48 38.82
N ASN A 269 -22.79 15.15 39.98
CA ASN A 269 -21.76 14.92 40.98
C ASN A 269 -21.79 13.43 41.36
N LYS A 270 -20.86 12.64 40.82
CA LYS A 270 -20.59 11.28 41.29
C LYS A 270 -19.83 11.42 42.60
N THR A 271 -20.55 11.21 43.69
CA THR A 271 -19.98 10.90 44.99
C THR A 271 -19.06 9.68 44.88
N LYS A 272 -17.92 9.75 45.57
CA LYS A 272 -16.85 8.76 45.67
C LYS A 272 -17.40 7.32 45.78
N ARG A 273 -17.11 6.47 44.79
CA ARG A 273 -17.10 5.01 44.99
C ARG A 273 -15.72 4.62 45.53
N LYS A 274 -15.71 4.03 46.72
CA LYS A 274 -14.55 3.38 47.33
C LYS A 274 -14.00 2.29 46.37
N SER A 275 -12.71 2.34 46.11
CA SER A 275 -11.94 1.26 45.49
C SER A 275 -11.89 0.06 46.44
N SER A 276 -12.24 -1.13 45.98
CA SER A 276 -11.90 -2.38 46.68
C SER A 276 -10.44 -2.78 46.35
N PRO A 277 -9.69 -3.35 47.30
CA PRO A 277 -8.32 -3.77 47.07
C PRO A 277 -8.31 -5.27 46.73
N SER A 278 -8.16 -5.65 45.46
CA SER A 278 -7.96 -7.07 45.13
C SER A 278 -7.09 -7.35 43.89
N SER A 279 -6.30 -6.39 43.41
CA SER A 279 -5.39 -6.60 42.27
C SER A 279 -3.92 -6.24 42.55
N GLN A 280 -3.59 -5.74 43.75
CA GLN A 280 -2.20 -5.46 44.13
C GLN A 280 -1.53 -6.61 44.92
N LEU A 281 -2.30 -7.48 45.58
CA LEU A 281 -1.71 -8.65 46.27
C LEU A 281 -1.21 -9.73 45.30
N SER A 282 -1.79 -9.85 44.11
CA SER A 282 -1.35 -10.84 43.12
C SER A 282 0.00 -10.48 42.49
N PHE A 283 0.27 -9.19 42.25
CA PHE A 283 1.55 -8.74 41.70
C PHE A 283 2.70 -8.83 42.71
N PHE A 284 2.46 -8.53 43.99
CA PHE A 284 3.50 -8.65 45.03
C PHE A 284 3.88 -10.11 45.31
N MET A 285 2.93 -11.05 45.26
CA MET A 285 3.24 -12.48 45.45
C MET A 285 4.03 -13.08 44.27
N ILE A 286 3.79 -12.61 43.04
CA ILE A 286 4.56 -13.04 41.86
C ILE A 286 6.00 -12.53 41.94
N ILE A 287 6.21 -11.27 42.35
CA ILE A 287 7.56 -10.70 42.50
C ILE A 287 8.32 -11.38 43.65
N LEU A 288 7.66 -11.66 44.80
CA LEU A 288 8.30 -12.39 45.91
C LEU A 288 8.68 -13.83 45.53
N SER A 289 7.84 -14.51 44.72
CA SER A 289 8.12 -15.85 44.21
C SER A 289 9.33 -15.87 43.27
N MET A 290 9.46 -14.88 42.37
CA MET A 290 10.62 -14.78 41.48
C MET A 290 11.91 -14.44 42.24
N CYS A 291 11.84 -13.58 43.27
CA CYS A 291 12.99 -13.28 44.12
C CYS A 291 13.46 -14.48 44.95
N LEU A 292 12.55 -15.31 45.46
CA LEU A 292 12.89 -16.54 46.20
C LEU A 292 13.50 -17.62 45.31
N ILE A 293 13.09 -17.72 44.05
CA ILE A 293 13.69 -18.64 43.06
C ILE A 293 15.11 -18.17 42.71
N PHE A 294 15.33 -16.86 42.57
CA PHE A 294 16.65 -16.30 42.30
C PHE A 294 17.61 -16.47 43.49
N ALA A 295 17.13 -16.29 44.73
CA ALA A 295 17.93 -16.50 45.94
C ALA A 295 18.31 -17.97 46.17
N LYS A 296 17.43 -18.92 45.82
CA LYS A 296 17.75 -20.37 45.88
C LYS A 296 18.83 -20.79 44.88
N ASN A 297 18.88 -20.17 43.70
CA ASN A 297 19.91 -20.47 42.71
C ASN A 297 21.27 -19.83 43.03
N ILE A 298 21.30 -18.76 43.82
CA ILE A 298 22.56 -18.14 44.28
C ILE A 298 23.18 -18.93 45.45
N MET A 299 22.37 -19.57 46.32
CA MET A 299 22.91 -20.41 47.41
C MET A 299 23.37 -21.82 46.98
N PHE A 300 23.20 -22.21 45.72
CA PHE A 300 23.70 -23.49 45.19
C PHE A 300 24.99 -23.35 44.34
N GLN A 301 25.60 -22.16 44.32
CA GLN A 301 26.91 -21.92 43.67
C GLN A 301 27.96 -21.28 44.60
N VAL A 302 27.86 -21.50 45.91
CA VAL A 302 28.98 -21.30 46.86
C VAL A 302 29.32 -22.63 47.51
#